data_AF-A0A968LGV4-F1
#
_entry.id   AF-A0A968LGV4-F1
#
_cell.length_a   1.000
_cell.length_b   1.000
_cell.length_c   1.000
_cell.angle_alpha   90.00
_cell.angle_beta   90.00
_cell.angle_gamma   90.00
#
_symmetry.space_group_name_H-M   'P 1'
#
loop_
_entity.id
_entity.type
_entity.pdbx_description
1 polymer ?
#
loop_
_entity_poly.entity_id
_entity_poly.type
_entity_poly.pdbx_seq_one_letter_code
_entity_poly.pdbx_strand_id
1 'polypeptide(L)' 'REEGREEGREEGREEGREEGRAEGREEGRFGTIKALCKKLRLPFGRAERERLRSLDEDQLADVILFISDQRRWP' A
#
# COMPACT_ATOMS: atom_id res chain seq x y z
N ARG A 1 21.83 -24.09 34.57
CA ARG A 1 22.49 -23.25 33.54
C ARG A 1 21.57 -23.28 32.32
N GLU A 2 20.46 -22.55 32.41
CA GLU A 2 19.36 -22.66 31.42
C GLU A 2 18.64 -21.32 31.25
N GLU A 3 19.38 -20.21 31.34
CA GLU A 3 18.88 -18.86 31.08
C GLU A 3 19.50 -18.36 29.78
N GLY A 4 18.80 -18.51 28.66
CA GLY A 4 19.31 -18.03 27.37
C GLY A 4 18.50 -18.42 26.13
N ARG A 5 17.22 -18.79 26.28
CA ARG A 5 16.39 -19.29 25.16
C ARG A 5 15.03 -18.61 24.99
N GLU A 6 14.76 -17.54 25.73
CA GLU A 6 13.46 -16.86 25.67
C GLU A 6 13.45 -15.57 24.85
N GLU A 7 14.57 -14.86 24.69
CA GLU A 7 14.56 -13.53 24.05
C GLU A 7 14.56 -13.58 22.50
N GLY A 8 14.97 -14.67 21.86
CA GLY A 8 15.08 -14.73 20.39
C GLY A 8 13.78 -14.98 19.62
N ARG A 9 12.62 -15.08 20.28
CA ARG A 9 11.36 -15.58 19.67
C ARG A 9 10.21 -14.58 19.62
N GLU A 10 10.34 -13.45 20.30
CA GLU A 10 9.31 -12.40 20.32
C GLU A 10 9.52 -11.37 19.20
N GLU A 11 10.77 -10.93 18.96
CA GLU A 11 11.07 -9.90 17.94
C GLU A 11 10.80 -10.36 16.50
N GLY A 12 11.16 -11.59 16.12
CA GLY A 12 11.00 -12.07 14.73
C GLY A 12 9.55 -12.33 14.28
N ARG A 13 8.55 -12.22 15.17
CA ARG A 13 7.13 -12.48 14.86
C ARG A 13 6.29 -11.22 14.67
N GLU A 14 6.76 -10.09 15.19
CA GLU A 14 6.10 -8.80 15.03
C GLU A 14 6.51 -8.16 13.69
N GLU A 15 7.82 -8.11 13.40
CA GLU A 15 8.37 -7.50 12.16
C GLU A 15 7.85 -8.19 10.89
N GLY A 16 7.89 -9.53 10.81
CA GLY A 16 7.42 -10.25 9.61
C GLY A 16 5.91 -10.23 9.36
N ARG A 17 5.10 -9.80 10.33
CA ARG A 17 3.63 -9.68 10.21
C ARG A 17 3.17 -8.26 9.90
N GLU A 18 3.99 -7.27 10.21
CA GLU A 18 3.76 -5.88 9.88
C GLU A 18 4.25 -5.60 8.45
N GLU A 19 5.50 -5.97 8.11
CA GLU A 19 6.06 -5.77 6.76
C GLU A 19 5.27 -6.51 5.68
N GLY A 20 4.96 -7.80 5.87
CA GLY A 20 4.20 -8.58 4.89
C GLY A 20 2.74 -8.14 4.70
N ARG A 21 2.17 -7.40 5.66
CA ARG A 21 0.83 -6.78 5.51
C ARG A 21 0.90 -5.40 4.89
N ALA A 22 1.91 -4.61 5.21
CA ALA A 22 2.11 -3.28 4.67
C ALA A 22 2.44 -3.37 3.17
N GLU A 23 3.43 -4.18 2.78
CA GLU A 23 3.81 -4.35 1.36
C GLU A 23 2.65 -4.91 0.52
N GLY A 24 1.95 -5.93 1.02
CA GLY A 24 0.80 -6.52 0.32
C GLY A 24 -0.40 -5.57 0.18
N ARG A 25 -0.59 -4.63 1.11
CA ARG A 25 -1.63 -3.59 1.03
C ARG A 25 -1.23 -2.47 0.09
N GLU A 26 0.02 -2.02 0.13
CA GLU A 26 0.54 -0.98 -0.76
C GLU A 26 0.47 -1.42 -2.22
N GLU A 27 0.97 -2.63 -2.53
CA GLU A 27 0.87 -3.21 -3.88
C GLU A 27 -0.59 -3.41 -4.31
N GLY A 28 -1.46 -3.84 -3.38
CA GLY A 28 -2.90 -3.99 -3.62
C GLY A 28 -3.62 -2.67 -3.93
N ARG A 29 -3.29 -1.59 -3.22
CA ARG A 29 -3.88 -0.26 -3.42
C ARG A 29 -3.41 0.37 -4.73
N PHE A 30 -2.12 0.27 -5.04
CA PHE A 30 -1.58 0.73 -6.32
C PHE A 30 -2.21 -0.02 -7.50
N GLY A 31 -2.39 -1.34 -7.38
CA GLY A 31 -3.11 -2.15 -8.36
C GLY A 31 -4.56 -1.72 -8.56
N THR A 32 -5.26 -1.40 -7.46
CA THR A 32 -6.65 -0.92 -7.47
C THR A 32 -6.78 0.42 -8.19
N ILE A 33 -5.91 1.37 -7.87
CA ILE A 33 -5.80 2.67 -8.52
C ILE A 33 -5.62 2.49 -10.04
N LYS A 34 -4.63 1.69 -10.46
CA LYS A 34 -4.35 1.44 -11.87
C LYS A 34 -5.56 0.82 -12.60
N ALA A 35 -6.27 -0.09 -11.95
CA ALA A 35 -7.47 -0.70 -12.50
C ALA A 35 -8.62 0.32 -12.64
N LEU A 36 -8.81 1.19 -11.64
CA LEU A 36 -9.79 2.27 -11.69
C LEU A 36 -9.47 3.27 -12.81
N CYS A 37 -8.21 3.70 -12.95
CA CYS A 37 -7.78 4.55 -14.08
C CYS A 37 -8.13 3.91 -15.42
N LYS A 38 -7.80 2.62 -15.59
CA LYS A 38 -8.06 1.90 -16.84
C LYS A 38 -9.56 1.81 -17.13
N LYS A 39 -10.38 1.51 -16.12
CA LYS A 39 -11.84 1.40 -16.25
C LYS A 39 -12.49 2.74 -16.60
N LEU A 40 -12.01 3.82 -15.99
CA LEU A 40 -12.52 5.18 -16.18
C LEU A 40 -11.83 5.92 -17.35
N ARG A 41 -10.87 5.28 -18.03
CA ARG A 41 -10.04 5.86 -19.09
C ARG A 41 -9.35 7.17 -18.67
N LEU A 42 -8.89 7.21 -17.42
CA LEU A 42 -8.15 8.35 -16.88
C LEU A 42 -6.68 8.32 -17.31
N PRO A 43 -6.06 9.49 -17.54
CA PRO A 43 -4.64 9.56 -17.85
C PRO A 43 -3.84 9.04 -16.64
N PHE A 44 -3.11 7.95 -16.84
CA PHE A 44 -2.27 7.33 -15.82
C PHE A 44 -0.88 7.03 -16.40
N GLY A 45 -0.01 8.03 -16.34
CA GLY A 45 1.32 8.07 -16.90
C GLY A 45 2.42 7.83 -15.87
N ARG A 46 3.60 8.39 -16.12
CA ARG A 46 4.77 8.28 -15.24
C ARG A 46 4.63 9.17 -13.99
N ALA A 47 4.12 10.38 -14.16
CA ALA A 47 3.94 11.35 -13.08
C ALA A 47 3.00 10.83 -12.00
N GLU A 48 1.89 10.21 -12.38
CA GLU A 48 0.92 9.66 -11.42
C GLU A 48 1.53 8.49 -10.65
N ARG A 49 2.27 7.60 -11.31
CA ARG A 49 2.95 6.48 -10.63
C ARG A 49 4.03 6.96 -9.65
N GLU A 50 4.77 8.00 -10.02
CA GLU A 50 5.79 8.59 -9.16
C GLU A 50 5.14 9.25 -7.94
N ARG A 51 4.01 9.95 -8.13
CA ARG A 51 3.21 10.50 -7.01
C ARG A 51 2.74 9.39 -6.08
N LEU A 52 2.17 8.30 -6.59
CA LEU A 52 1.68 7.21 -5.75
C LEU A 52 2.80 6.51 -4.96
N ARG A 53 4.03 6.46 -5.48
CA ARG A 53 5.20 5.91 -4.77
C ARG A 53 5.66 6.77 -3.60
N SER A 54 5.27 8.05 -3.59
CA SER A 54 5.55 8.96 -2.48
C SER A 54 4.35 9.16 -1.56
N LEU A 55 3.26 8.41 -1.76
CA LEU A 55 2.06 8.48 -0.92
C LEU A 55 2.05 7.32 0.07
N ASP A 56 1.68 7.62 1.31
CA ASP A 56 1.50 6.63 2.34
C ASP A 56 0.21 5.82 2.15
N GLU A 57 0.08 4.76 2.94
CA GLU A 57 -1.04 3.83 2.94
C GLU A 57 -2.43 4.52 2.96
N ASP A 58 -2.62 5.50 3.85
CA ASP A 58 -3.88 6.25 3.99
C ASP A 58 -4.15 7.15 2.78
N GLN A 59 -3.11 7.81 2.26
CA GLN A 59 -3.23 8.70 1.11
C GLN A 59 -3.59 7.93 -0.16
N LEU A 60 -3.06 6.71 -0.32
CA LEU A 60 -3.46 5.80 -1.40
C LEU A 60 -4.94 5.41 -1.29
N ALA A 61 -5.45 5.19 -0.07
CA ALA A 61 -6.86 4.89 0.16
C ALA A 61 -7.76 6.09 -0.19
N ASP A 62 -7.37 7.30 0.19
CA ASP A 62 -8.09 8.53 -0.16
C ASP A 62 -8.16 8.74 -1.66
N VAL A 63 -7.06 8.49 -2.37
CA VAL A 63 -7.01 8.54 -3.84
C VAL A 63 -8.01 7.55 -4.44
N ILE A 64 -8.05 6.30 -3.96
CA ILE A 64 -9.02 5.28 -4.42
C ILE A 64 -10.45 5.75 -4.23
N LEU A 65 -10.78 6.28 -3.05
CA LEU A 65 -12.12 6.79 -2.73
C LEU A 65 -12.48 7.95 -3.65
N PHE A 66 -11.56 8.91 -3.82
CA PHE A 66 -11.74 10.07 -4.67
C PHE A 66 -12.00 9.68 -6.13
N ILE A 67 -11.21 8.76 -6.70
CA ILE A 67 -11.40 8.31 -8.09
C ILE A 67 -12.73 7.57 -8.23
N SER A 68 -13.11 6.78 -7.23
CA SER A 68 -14.36 6.01 -7.26
C SER A 68 -15.58 6.93 -7.24
N ASP A 69 -15.52 8.01 -6.48
CA ASP A 69 -16.60 8.99 -6.33
C ASP A 69 -16.62 10.02 -7.47
N GLN A 70 -15.50 10.70 -7.69
CA GLN A 70 -15.37 11.82 -8.61
C GLN A 70 -15.04 11.39 -10.06
N ARG A 71 -14.71 10.11 -10.26
CA ARG A 71 -14.31 9.53 -11.56
C ARG A 71 -13.21 10.30 -12.27
N ARG A 72 -12.29 10.91 -11.52
CA ARG A 72 -11.16 11.71 -12.02
C ARG A 72 -9.94 11.60 -11.10
N TRP A 73 -8.79 12.10 -11.58
CA TRP A 73 -7.57 12.18 -10.77
C TRP A 73 -7.63 13.36 -9.78
N PRO A 74 -7.23 13.16 -8.51
CA PRO A 74 -7.09 14.25 -7.54
C PRO A 74 -5.83 15.09 -7.74
#